data_AF-A0A927KPF2-F1
#
_entry.id   AF-A0A927KPF2-F1
#
_cell.length_a   1.000
_cell.length_b   1.000
_cell.length_c   1.000
_cell.angle_alpha   90.00
_cell.angle_beta   90.00
_cell.angle_gamma   90.00
#
_symmetry.space_group_name_H-M   'P 1'
#
loop_
_entity.id
_entity.type
_entity.pdbx_description
1 polymer ?
#
loop_
_entity_poly.entity_id
_entity_poly.type
_entity_poly.pdbx_seq_one_letter_code
_entity_poly.pdbx_strand_id
1 'polypeptide(L)'
;MFWPMIAHAFLVFGLYCLLFIRRKKYTFLNAEAARRFRDAGEEARESQLVNKNIANQFELPVLFHAACLLLYITDADNIVTIVLGWIFVLSRYAHSYFHVTSNRLRYRAPAFAIGFAALVCMWGWMVIWLAFE
;
A
#
# COMPACT_ATOMS: atom_id res chain seq x y z
N MET A 1 9.44 -11.62 -10.41
CA MET A 1 8.34 -10.97 -9.65
C MET A 1 8.66 -10.48 -8.22
N PHE A 2 9.71 -10.95 -7.55
CA PHE A 2 9.92 -10.70 -6.11
C PHE A 2 10.33 -9.26 -5.71
N TRP A 3 11.10 -8.56 -6.54
CA TRP A 3 11.60 -7.22 -6.20
C TRP A 3 10.49 -6.19 -5.93
N PRO A 4 9.44 -6.08 -6.77
CA PRO A 4 8.24 -5.30 -6.44
C PRO A 4 7.60 -5.66 -5.08
N MET A 5 7.50 -6.94 -4.72
CA MET A 5 6.93 -7.37 -3.44
C MET A 5 7.78 -6.88 -2.26
N ILE A 6 9.10 -7.04 -2.36
CA ILE A 6 10.05 -6.56 -1.34
C ILE A 6 9.93 -5.04 -1.18
N ALA A 7 9.86 -4.31 -2.30
CA ALA A 7 9.69 -2.85 -2.27
C ALA A 7 8.36 -2.44 -1.61
N HIS A 8 7.25 -3.14 -1.85
CA HIS A 8 6.00 -2.88 -1.14
C HIS A 8 6.12 -3.16 0.38
N ALA A 9 6.78 -4.25 0.77
CA ALA A 9 7.01 -4.55 2.19
C ALA A 9 7.78 -3.42 2.89
N PHE A 10 8.81 -2.87 2.25
CA PHE A 10 9.55 -1.72 2.78
C PHE A 10 8.68 -0.46 2.93
N LEU A 11 7.74 -0.21 2.02
CA LEU A 11 6.76 0.87 2.17
C LEU A 11 5.92 0.66 3.44
N VAL A 12 5.41 -0.55 3.66
CA VAL A 12 4.59 -0.87 4.84
C VAL A 12 5.40 -0.70 6.13
N PHE A 13 6.62 -1.23 6.20
CA PHE A 13 7.50 -1.05 7.35
C PHE A 13 7.79 0.43 7.62
N GLY A 14 8.10 1.20 6.57
CA GLY A 14 8.31 2.64 6.67
C GLY A 14 7.09 3.39 7.23
N LEU A 15 5.88 3.00 6.82
CA LEU A 15 4.64 3.58 7.34
C LEU A 15 4.40 3.24 8.81
N TYR A 16 4.72 2.03 9.27
CA TYR A 16 4.66 1.67 10.69
C TYR A 16 5.65 2.47 11.53
N CYS A 17 6.89 2.64 11.04
CA CYS A 17 7.88 3.52 11.67
C CYS A 17 7.35 4.97 11.75
N LEU A 18 6.76 5.48 10.67
CA LEU A 18 6.17 6.82 10.64
C LEU A 18 4.99 6.95 11.62
N LEU A 19 4.12 5.94 11.70
CA LEU A 19 3.00 5.89 12.63
C LEU A 19 3.50 5.96 14.06
N PHE A 20 4.50 5.15 14.41
CA PHE A 20 5.11 5.14 15.73
C PHE A 20 5.66 6.52 16.12
N ILE A 21 6.41 7.17 15.21
CA ILE A 21 6.94 8.52 15.42
C ILE A 21 5.81 9.54 15.64
N ARG A 22 4.77 9.52 14.80
CA ARG A 22 3.66 10.48 14.88
C ARG A 22 2.76 10.25 16.09
N ARG A 23 2.52 9.01 16.50
CA ARG A 23 1.81 8.69 17.74
C ARG A 23 2.55 9.24 18.95
N LYS A 24 3.85 8.97 19.06
CA LYS A 24 4.68 9.48 20.15
C LYS A 24 4.72 11.01 20.18
N LYS A 25 4.81 11.65 19.01
CA LYS A 25 4.94 13.11 18.91
C LYS A 25 3.63 13.88 19.09
N TYR A 26 2.50 13.34 18.63
CA TYR A 26 1.24 14.09 18.54
C TYR A 26 0.08 13.46 19.32
N THR A 27 0.10 12.16 19.62
CA THR A 27 -1.03 11.46 20.28
C THR A 27 -0.72 11.13 21.74
N PHE A 28 0.43 10.56 22.04
CA PHE A 28 0.81 10.11 23.39
C PHE A 28 1.64 11.16 24.13
N LEU A 29 1.08 12.37 24.26
CA LEU A 29 1.74 13.50 24.93
C LEU A 29 1.78 13.33 26.45
N ASN A 30 0.76 12.69 27.02
CA ASN A 30 0.65 12.42 28.46
C ASN A 30 -0.17 11.15 28.72
N ALA A 31 -0.22 10.73 29.99
CA ALA A 31 -0.96 9.53 30.39
C ALA A 31 -2.47 9.62 30.12
N GLU A 32 -3.05 10.82 30.17
CA GLU A 32 -4.47 11.03 29.90
C GLU A 32 -4.78 10.85 28.42
N ALA A 33 -3.98 11.41 27.51
CA ALA A 33 -4.12 11.23 26.07
C ALA A 33 -3.98 9.76 25.67
N ALA A 34 -3.08 9.01 26.33
CA ALA A 34 -2.98 7.57 26.13
C ALA A 34 -4.25 6.82 26.59
N ARG A 35 -4.89 7.24 27.70
CA ARG A 35 -6.18 6.69 28.14
C ARG A 35 -7.30 7.02 27.16
N ARG A 36 -7.41 8.27 26.68
CA ARG A 36 -8.41 8.68 25.69
C ARG A 36 -8.27 7.94 24.36
N PHE A 37 -7.05 7.73 23.89
CA PHE A 37 -6.80 6.91 22.71
C PHE A 37 -7.27 5.46 22.92
N ARG A 38 -6.99 4.86 24.09
CA ARG A 38 -7.39 3.48 24.40
C ARG A 38 -8.91 3.33 24.56
N ASP A 39 -9.53 4.26 25.27
CA ASP A 39 -10.92 4.14 25.71
C ASP A 39 -11.90 4.67 24.64
N ALA A 40 -11.51 5.68 23.86
CA ALA A 40 -12.36 6.35 22.87
C ALA A 40 -11.77 6.39 21.44
N GLY A 41 -10.54 5.90 21.21
CA GLY A 41 -9.89 5.96 19.90
C GLY A 41 -9.43 7.36 19.49
N GLU A 42 -9.35 8.31 20.43
CA GLU A 42 -8.92 9.68 20.15
C GLU A 42 -7.45 9.72 19.71
N GLU A 43 -7.22 10.00 18.42
CA GLU A 43 -5.91 10.00 17.80
C GLU A 43 -5.67 11.34 17.09
N ALA A 44 -4.45 11.90 17.20
CA ALA A 44 -4.12 13.14 16.50
C ALA A 44 -4.20 12.95 14.97
N ARG A 45 -4.63 14.00 14.26
CA ARG A 45 -4.85 13.98 12.81
C ARG A 45 -3.63 13.45 12.04
N GLU A 46 -2.43 13.86 12.44
CA GLU A 46 -1.17 13.48 11.80
C GLU A 46 -0.92 11.97 11.88
N SER A 47 -1.31 11.34 12.99
CA SER A 47 -1.22 9.90 13.22
C SER A 47 -2.37 9.15 12.52
N GLN A 48 -3.60 9.67 12.62
CA GLN A 48 -4.77 9.11 11.95
C GLN A 48 -4.57 9.01 10.43
N LEU A 49 -3.94 10.00 9.80
CA LEU A 49 -3.65 9.96 8.36
C LEU A 49 -2.73 8.80 7.99
N VAL A 50 -1.72 8.50 8.82
CA VAL A 50 -0.82 7.36 8.58
C VAL A 50 -1.54 6.04 8.85
N ASN A 51 -2.34 5.97 9.91
CA ASN A 51 -3.15 4.79 10.24
C ASN A 51 -4.11 4.42 9.08
N LYS A 52 -4.84 5.41 8.56
CA LYS A 52 -5.69 5.25 7.36
C LYS A 52 -4.91 4.86 6.12
N ASN A 53 -3.68 5.39 5.96
CA ASN A 53 -2.84 5.01 4.85
C ASN A 53 -2.37 3.55 4.94
N ILE A 54 -2.01 3.06 6.13
CA ILE A 54 -1.64 1.65 6.36
C ILE A 54 -2.83 0.73 6.04
N ALA A 55 -4.04 1.07 6.47
CA ALA A 55 -5.24 0.31 6.12
C ALA A 55 -5.42 0.19 4.59
N ASN A 56 -5.14 1.27 3.84
CA ASN A 56 -5.18 1.28 2.37
C ASN A 56 -4.03 0.46 1.72
N GLN A 57 -3.05 0.00 2.48
CA GLN A 57 -2.00 -0.92 2.01
C GLN A 57 -2.36 -2.40 2.21
N PHE A 58 -3.60 -2.73 2.55
CA PHE A 58 -4.02 -4.12 2.79
C PHE A 58 -4.67 -4.77 1.56
N GLU A 59 -5.90 -4.38 1.18
CA GLU A 59 -6.71 -5.10 0.19
C GLU A 59 -6.02 -5.29 -1.18
N LEU A 60 -5.70 -4.19 -1.86
CA LEU A 60 -5.06 -4.27 -3.18
C LEU A 60 -3.65 -4.89 -3.10
N PRO A 61 -2.81 -4.56 -2.10
CA PRO A 61 -1.51 -5.21 -2.00
C PRO A 61 -1.55 -6.71 -1.69
N VAL A 62 -2.53 -7.20 -0.94
CA VAL A 62 -2.71 -8.65 -0.75
C VAL A 62 -2.99 -9.33 -2.09
N LEU A 63 -3.91 -8.78 -2.88
CA LEU A 63 -4.19 -9.27 -4.24
C LEU A 63 -2.97 -9.18 -5.16
N PHE A 64 -2.15 -8.15 -5.00
CA PHE A 64 -0.90 -7.99 -5.76
C PHE A 64 0.15 -9.04 -5.39
N HIS A 65 0.35 -9.33 -4.10
CA HIS A 65 1.28 -10.37 -3.67
C HIS A 65 0.81 -11.75 -4.15
N ALA A 66 -0.50 -12.02 -4.05
CA ALA A 66 -1.10 -13.23 -4.59
C ALA A 66 -0.87 -13.36 -6.10
N ALA A 67 -1.15 -12.30 -6.88
CA ALA A 67 -0.90 -12.30 -8.32
C ALA A 67 0.59 -12.53 -8.65
N CYS A 68 1.51 -11.87 -7.93
CA CYS A 68 2.96 -12.06 -8.14
C CYS A 68 3.39 -13.51 -7.92
N LEU A 69 2.89 -14.15 -6.85
CA LEU A 69 3.24 -15.53 -6.51
C LEU A 69 2.63 -16.51 -7.50
N LEU A 70 1.35 -16.33 -7.85
CA LEU A 70 0.69 -17.17 -8.83
C LEU A 70 1.39 -17.07 -10.19
N LEU A 71 1.69 -15.85 -10.66
CA LEU A 71 2.37 -15.64 -11.95
C LEU A 71 3.72 -16.34 -12.00
N TYR A 72 4.44 -16.36 -10.88
CA TYR A 72 5.72 -17.04 -10.78
C TYR A 72 5.57 -18.57 -10.73
N ILE A 73 4.56 -19.10 -10.04
CA ILE A 73 4.36 -20.56 -9.89
C ILE A 73 3.83 -21.18 -11.18
N THR A 74 3.03 -20.45 -11.96
CA THR A 74 2.48 -20.91 -13.24
C THR A 74 3.40 -20.61 -14.42
N ASP A 75 4.67 -20.22 -14.18
CA ASP A 75 5.64 -19.79 -15.21
C ASP A 75 5.08 -18.72 -16.19
N ALA A 76 4.08 -17.95 -15.74
CA ALA A 76 3.41 -16.90 -16.50
C ALA A 76 4.07 -15.53 -16.32
N ASP A 77 5.20 -15.47 -15.60
CA ASP A 77 5.93 -14.24 -15.36
C ASP A 77 6.82 -13.86 -16.55
N ASN A 78 6.75 -12.59 -16.93
CA ASN A 78 7.49 -12.06 -18.07
C ASN A 78 7.85 -10.60 -17.80
N ILE A 79 8.55 -9.98 -18.75
CA ILE A 79 8.98 -8.58 -18.59
C ILE A 79 7.80 -7.62 -18.41
N VAL A 80 6.65 -7.89 -19.04
CA VAL A 80 5.44 -7.05 -18.92
C VAL A 80 4.87 -7.12 -17.51
N THR A 81 4.75 -8.32 -16.93
CA THR A 81 4.23 -8.48 -15.57
C THR A 81 5.18 -7.90 -14.52
N ILE A 82 6.49 -7.96 -14.75
CA ILE A 82 7.49 -7.27 -13.91
C ILE A 82 7.30 -5.75 -13.97
N VAL A 83 7.13 -5.18 -15.16
CA VAL A 83 6.88 -3.73 -15.34
C VAL A 83 5.57 -3.32 -14.66
N LEU A 84 4.50 -4.08 -14.83
CA LEU A 84 3.22 -3.84 -14.15
C LEU A 84 3.38 -3.88 -12.63
N GLY A 85 4.17 -4.81 -12.10
CA GLY A 85 4.46 -4.87 -10.67
C GLY A 85 5.20 -3.64 -10.16
N TRP A 86 6.17 -3.11 -10.90
CA TRP A 86 6.82 -1.84 -10.54
C TRP A 86 5.88 -0.64 -10.63
N ILE A 87 5.01 -0.58 -11.65
CA ILE A 87 3.98 0.46 -11.75
C ILE A 87 3.07 0.42 -10.52
N PHE A 88 2.62 -0.77 -10.13
CA PHE A 88 1.81 -0.96 -8.93
C PHE A 88 2.53 -0.40 -7.69
N VAL A 89 3.78 -0.79 -7.45
CA VAL A 89 4.53 -0.39 -6.26
C VAL A 89 4.81 1.11 -6.25
N LEU A 90 5.31 1.68 -7.35
CA LEU A 90 5.58 3.12 -7.44
C LEU A 90 4.32 3.95 -7.23
N SER A 91 3.18 3.48 -7.74
CA SER A 91 1.89 4.13 -7.48
C SER A 91 1.51 4.14 -6.00
N ARG A 92 1.85 3.07 -5.24
CA ARG A 92 1.62 3.00 -3.78
C ARG A 92 2.52 3.98 -3.03
N TYR A 93 3.79 4.10 -3.41
CA TYR A 93 4.69 5.12 -2.86
C TYR A 93 4.17 6.53 -3.09
N ALA A 94 3.77 6.85 -4.32
CA ALA A 94 3.20 8.16 -4.66
C ALA A 94 1.91 8.44 -3.87
N HIS A 95 0.97 7.50 -3.86
CA HIS A 95 -0.28 7.62 -3.11
C HIS A 95 -0.01 7.84 -1.62
N SER A 96 0.87 7.04 -1.01
CA SER A 96 1.23 7.17 0.40
C SER A 96 1.88 8.51 0.72
N TYR A 97 2.82 8.95 -0.10
CA TYR A 97 3.46 10.25 0.05
C TYR A 97 2.43 11.38 0.07
N PHE A 98 1.54 11.45 -0.93
CA PHE A 98 0.51 12.51 -0.98
C PHE A 98 -0.49 12.40 0.16
N HIS A 99 -0.86 11.19 0.59
CA HIS A 99 -1.81 10.99 1.67
C HIS A 99 -1.25 11.47 3.02
N VAL A 100 -0.02 11.09 3.37
CA VAL A 100 0.56 11.39 4.70
C VAL A 100 1.17 12.79 4.82
N THR A 101 1.36 13.51 3.70
CA THR A 101 1.92 14.88 3.67
C THR A 101 0.83 15.94 3.47
N SER A 102 0.39 16.15 2.23
CA SER A 102 -0.48 17.25 1.83
C SER A 102 -1.97 16.88 1.80
N ASN A 103 -2.28 15.59 1.79
CA ASN A 103 -3.62 15.01 1.66
C ASN A 103 -4.45 15.64 0.51
N ARG A 104 -3.79 16.01 -0.60
CA ARG A 104 -4.46 16.60 -1.77
C ARG A 104 -5.06 15.51 -2.64
N LEU A 105 -6.39 15.51 -2.75
CA LEU A 105 -7.15 14.50 -3.51
C LEU A 105 -6.73 14.42 -4.98
N ARG A 106 -6.41 15.57 -5.60
CA ARG A 106 -5.99 15.70 -7.01
C ARG A 106 -4.81 14.81 -7.39
N TYR A 107 -3.88 14.54 -6.47
CA TYR A 107 -2.71 13.70 -6.74
C TYR A 107 -2.90 12.26 -6.25
N ARG A 108 -3.64 12.08 -5.15
CA ARG A 108 -3.84 10.77 -4.53
C ARG A 108 -4.76 9.86 -5.35
N ALA A 109 -5.81 10.41 -5.98
CA ALA A 109 -6.77 9.63 -6.75
C ALA A 109 -6.16 9.03 -8.03
N PRO A 110 -5.43 9.78 -8.88
CA PRO A 110 -4.74 9.19 -10.03
C PRO A 110 -3.71 8.13 -9.64
N ALA A 111 -2.92 8.36 -8.57
CA ALA A 111 -1.96 7.37 -8.09
C ALA A 111 -2.65 6.06 -7.65
N PHE A 112 -3.81 6.14 -7.00
CA PHE A 112 -4.60 4.96 -6.68
C PHE A 112 -5.10 4.24 -7.95
N ALA A 113 -5.65 4.99 -8.91
CA ALA A 113 -6.21 4.44 -10.14
C ALA A 113 -5.16 3.74 -11.01
N ILE A 114 -3.95 4.31 -11.12
CA ILE A 114 -2.83 3.70 -11.84
C ILE A 114 -2.46 2.34 -11.22
N GLY A 115 -2.32 2.29 -9.90
CA GLY A 115 -2.03 1.03 -9.21
C GLY A 115 -3.15 0.02 -9.35
N PHE A 116 -4.41 0.46 -9.25
CA PHE A 116 -5.56 -0.41 -9.45
C PHE A 116 -5.58 -1.01 -10.87
N ALA A 117 -5.38 -0.18 -11.90
CA ALA A 117 -5.33 -0.63 -13.28
C ALA A 117 -4.17 -1.62 -13.53
N ALA A 118 -2.98 -1.35 -12.99
CA ALA A 118 -1.85 -2.26 -13.10
C ALA A 118 -2.16 -3.65 -12.50
N LEU A 119 -2.81 -3.67 -11.34
CA LEU A 119 -3.23 -4.92 -10.70
C LEU A 119 -4.28 -5.68 -11.52
N VAL A 120 -5.28 -4.97 -12.07
CA VAL A 120 -6.28 -5.58 -12.96
C VAL A 120 -5.60 -6.18 -14.20
N CYS A 121 -4.63 -5.50 -14.80
CA CYS A 121 -3.88 -6.04 -15.93
C CYS A 121 -3.08 -7.30 -15.57
N MET A 122 -2.48 -7.35 -14.37
CA MET A 122 -1.77 -8.56 -13.92
C MET A 122 -2.71 -9.77 -13.75
N TRP A 123 -3.88 -9.56 -13.15
CA TRP A 123 -4.90 -10.61 -13.05
C TRP A 123 -5.50 -11.00 -14.40
N GLY A 124 -5.70 -10.03 -15.30
CA GLY A 124 -6.15 -10.29 -16.67
C GLY A 124 -5.14 -11.14 -17.44
N TRP A 125 -3.85 -10.84 -17.32
CA TRP A 125 -2.79 -11.66 -17.92
C TRP A 125 -2.79 -13.09 -17.38
N MET A 126 -2.94 -13.26 -16.06
CA MET A 126 -3.07 -14.57 -15.43
C MET A 126 -4.25 -15.37 -16.00
N VAL A 127 -5.43 -14.75 -16.12
CA VAL A 127 -6.63 -15.42 -16.67
C VAL A 127 -6.41 -15.84 -18.12
N ILE A 128 -5.78 -14.98 -18.93
CA ILE A 128 -5.46 -15.29 -20.32
C ILE A 128 -4.50 -16.48 -20.38
N TRP A 129 -3.41 -16.45 -19.60
CA TRP A 129 -2.43 -17.52 -19.57
C TRP A 129 -3.06 -18.88 -19.24
N LEU A 130 -3.85 -18.95 -18.17
CA LEU A 130 -4.55 -20.17 -17.74
C LEU A 130 -5.60 -20.68 -18.74
N ALA A 131 -6.07 -19.83 -19.66
CA ALA A 131 -7.05 -20.24 -20.67
C ALA A 131 -6.39 -20.87 -21.92
N PHE A 132 -5.08 -20.67 -22.11
CA PHE A 132 -4.35 -21.10 -23.31
C PHE A 132 -3.21 -22.09 -23.02
N GLU A 133 -2.90 -22.34 -21.75
CA GLU A 133 -2.01 -23.42 -21.28
C GLU A 133 -2.77 -24.73 -21.08
#